data_AF-A0A961F7S6-F1
#
_entry.id   AF-A0A961F7S6-F1
#
_cell.length_a   1.000
_cell.length_b   1.000
_cell.length_c   1.000
_cell.angle_alpha   90.00
_cell.angle_beta   90.00
_cell.angle_gamma   90.00
#
_symmetry.space_group_name_H-M   'P 1'
#
loop_
_entity.id
_entity.type
_entity.pdbx_description
1 polymer ?
#
loop_
_entity_poly.entity_id
_entity_poly.type
_entity_poly.pdbx_seq_one_letter_code
_entity_poly.pdbx_strand_id
1 'polypeptide(L)'
;MPARLTNKDASGDAAALMEDIEVLWFQASTDPSRLSTFGFRLSGGGAHQSKTMMLHELDALLTAPHATGEELKHSAIEENRMGKSTANTRRLTFRHMSSLYGFMEQPPLTKVFLKLWEYDNDGHRLQALLMSLARDPILRETAAVVLTGSVGQNLQRPLFEAALSSAYPNRFSEKTIRSV
;
A
#
# COMPACT_ATOMS: atom_id res chain seq x y z
N MET A 1 31.04 -44.65 6.36
CA MET A 1 30.95 -44.37 4.92
C MET A 1 29.48 -44.20 4.54
N PRO A 2 28.92 -42.99 4.51
CA PRO A 2 27.58 -42.79 3.97
C PRO A 2 27.66 -42.44 2.48
N ALA A 3 26.84 -43.14 1.69
CA ALA A 3 26.71 -42.98 0.26
C ALA A 3 26.03 -41.64 -0.10
N ARG A 4 26.59 -40.95 -1.10
CA ARG A 4 25.97 -39.81 -1.78
C ARG A 4 24.73 -40.27 -2.53
N LEU A 5 23.57 -39.72 -2.17
CA LEU A 5 22.42 -39.68 -3.07
C LEU A 5 22.51 -38.40 -3.90
N THR A 6 22.66 -38.59 -5.20
CA THR A 6 22.71 -37.55 -6.22
C THR A 6 21.34 -36.92 -6.40
N ASN A 7 21.26 -35.61 -6.19
CA ASN A 7 20.09 -34.81 -6.55
C ASN A 7 20.05 -34.68 -8.07
N LYS A 8 19.21 -35.49 -8.72
CA LYS A 8 18.77 -35.30 -10.09
C LYS A 8 17.25 -35.35 -10.05
N ASP A 9 16.62 -34.37 -10.69
CA ASP A 9 15.18 -34.33 -11.00
C ASP A 9 14.26 -33.64 -9.96
N ALA A 10 14.62 -32.42 -9.52
CA ALA A 10 13.70 -31.51 -8.82
C ALA A 10 13.42 -30.20 -9.58
N SER A 11 13.63 -30.17 -10.91
CA SER A 11 13.42 -28.99 -11.76
C SER A 11 12.11 -29.03 -12.56
N GLY A 12 11.26 -30.05 -12.36
CA GLY A 12 10.06 -30.28 -13.17
C GLY A 12 8.72 -29.93 -12.50
N ASP A 13 8.66 -29.85 -11.18
CA ASP A 13 7.37 -29.90 -10.45
C ASP A 13 6.93 -28.58 -9.79
N ALA A 14 7.79 -27.56 -9.74
CA ALA A 14 7.40 -26.27 -9.17
C ALA A 14 6.46 -25.46 -10.09
N ALA A 15 6.48 -25.73 -11.40
CA ALA A 15 5.63 -25.05 -12.37
C ALA A 15 4.17 -25.56 -12.36
N ALA A 16 3.93 -26.76 -11.85
CA ALA A 16 2.60 -27.40 -11.86
C ALA A 16 1.75 -27.10 -10.61
N LEU A 17 2.36 -26.52 -9.55
CA LEU A 17 1.65 -26.04 -8.36
C LEU A 17 1.31 -24.53 -8.43
N MET A 18 1.64 -23.87 -9.56
CA MET A 18 1.16 -22.54 -9.90
C MET A 18 -0.29 -22.61 -10.42
N GLU A 19 -1.19 -23.25 -9.67
CA GLU A 19 -2.61 -23.00 -9.89
C GLU A 19 -2.88 -21.53 -9.55
N ASP A 20 -3.41 -20.82 -10.55
CA ASP A 20 -3.67 -19.40 -10.58
C ASP A 20 -4.43 -18.91 -9.34
N ILE A 21 -3.71 -18.40 -8.34
CA ILE A 21 -4.34 -17.58 -7.29
C ILE A 21 -4.69 -16.24 -7.93
N GLU A 22 -5.87 -16.17 -8.52
CA GLU A 22 -6.48 -14.90 -8.89
C GLU A 22 -6.83 -14.14 -7.60
N VAL A 23 -6.00 -13.16 -7.23
CA VAL A 23 -6.25 -12.32 -6.05
C VAL A 23 -7.36 -11.33 -6.38
N LEU A 24 -8.60 -11.75 -6.17
CA LEU A 24 -9.76 -10.88 -6.25
C LEU A 24 -9.86 -10.03 -4.96
N TRP A 25 -9.51 -8.76 -5.07
CA TRP A 25 -9.59 -7.81 -3.97
C TRP A 25 -11.02 -7.52 -3.50
N PHE A 26 -11.97 -7.60 -4.42
CA PHE A 26 -13.38 -7.37 -4.15
C PHE A 26 -14.20 -8.48 -4.78
N GLN A 27 -15.23 -8.92 -4.08
CA GLN A 27 -16.17 -9.92 -4.60
C GLN A 27 -17.03 -9.31 -5.71
N ALA A 28 -17.53 -10.14 -6.63
CA ALA A 28 -18.39 -9.70 -7.73
C ALA A 28 -19.68 -9.00 -7.27
N SER A 29 -20.18 -9.33 -6.08
CA SER A 29 -21.36 -8.70 -5.47
C SER A 29 -21.08 -7.34 -4.82
N THR A 30 -19.85 -6.84 -4.88
CA THR A 30 -19.47 -5.60 -4.21
C THR A 30 -20.01 -4.38 -4.95
N ASP A 31 -20.68 -3.49 -4.23
CA ASP A 31 -21.16 -2.21 -4.78
C ASP A 31 -20.02 -1.16 -4.75
N PRO A 32 -19.52 -0.72 -5.92
CA PRO A 32 -18.44 0.27 -6.00
C PRO A 32 -18.77 1.61 -5.33
N SER A 33 -20.05 1.99 -5.33
CA SER A 33 -20.49 3.24 -4.71
C SER A 33 -20.35 3.16 -3.18
N ARG A 34 -20.74 2.03 -2.58
CA ARG A 34 -20.61 1.79 -1.14
C ARG A 34 -19.15 1.73 -0.70
N LEU A 35 -18.28 1.08 -1.48
CA LEU A 35 -16.83 1.07 -1.21
C LEU A 35 -16.27 2.49 -1.21
N SER A 36 -16.63 3.30 -2.21
CA SER A 36 -16.17 4.68 -2.34
C SER A 36 -16.67 5.55 -1.18
N THR A 37 -17.94 5.42 -0.81
CA THR A 37 -18.51 6.11 0.38
C THR A 37 -17.84 5.67 1.68
N PHE A 38 -17.47 4.40 1.80
CA PHE A 38 -16.75 3.89 2.97
C PHE A 38 -15.31 4.42 3.05
N GLY A 39 -14.72 4.81 1.91
CA GLY A 39 -13.41 5.46 1.84
C GLY A 39 -12.36 4.69 1.03
N PHE A 40 -12.74 3.62 0.35
CA PHE A 40 -11.86 2.94 -0.60
C PHE A 40 -11.64 3.81 -1.84
N ARG A 41 -10.46 3.68 -2.45
CA ARG A 41 -10.20 4.22 -3.80
C ARG A 41 -10.11 3.06 -4.77
N LEU A 42 -10.94 3.11 -5.81
CA LEU A 42 -11.06 2.03 -6.80
C LEU A 42 -10.32 2.32 -8.10
N SER A 43 -10.03 3.59 -8.37
CA SER A 43 -9.35 4.02 -9.59
C SER A 43 -8.44 5.23 -9.33
N GLY A 44 -7.67 5.59 -10.35
CA GLY A 44 -6.74 6.72 -10.27
C GLY A 44 -5.35 6.31 -9.77
N GLY A 45 -4.55 7.33 -9.44
CA GLY A 45 -3.21 7.15 -8.87
C GLY A 45 -3.21 7.42 -7.38
N GLY A 46 -2.25 6.85 -6.67
CA GLY A 46 -2.04 7.12 -5.24
C GLY A 46 -0.64 7.62 -4.95
N ALA A 47 -0.30 7.66 -3.65
CA ALA A 47 0.99 8.12 -3.18
C ALA A 47 2.15 7.31 -3.78
N HIS A 48 1.92 6.02 -4.08
CA HIS A 48 2.95 5.07 -4.54
C HIS A 48 3.49 5.35 -5.93
N GLN A 49 2.98 6.35 -6.65
CA GLN A 49 3.66 6.86 -7.85
C GLN A 49 4.89 7.73 -7.55
N SER A 50 5.04 8.21 -6.32
CA SER A 50 6.12 9.16 -5.98
C SER A 50 6.58 9.13 -4.52
N LYS A 51 5.90 8.38 -3.65
CA LYS A 51 6.10 8.30 -2.21
C LYS A 51 5.80 6.88 -1.73
N THR A 52 6.38 6.50 -0.61
CA THR A 52 6.04 5.26 0.08
C THR A 52 4.80 5.48 0.96
N MET A 53 4.49 4.51 1.83
CA MET A 53 3.50 4.68 2.90
C MET A 53 3.83 5.82 3.89
N MET A 54 5.04 6.40 3.88
CA MET A 54 5.42 7.49 4.81
C MET A 54 5.21 7.09 6.29
N LEU A 55 5.59 5.86 6.64
CA LEU A 55 5.31 5.26 7.94
C LEU A 55 5.89 6.08 9.10
N HIS A 56 7.12 6.58 8.98
CA HIS A 56 7.73 7.41 10.03
C HIS A 56 6.92 8.70 10.27
N GLU A 57 6.44 9.34 9.20
CA GLU A 57 5.60 10.54 9.32
C GLU A 57 4.22 10.22 9.91
N LEU A 58 3.69 9.04 9.57
CA LEU A 58 2.43 8.53 10.09
C LEU A 58 2.52 8.28 11.60
N ASP A 59 3.54 7.55 12.05
CA ASP A 59 3.82 7.29 13.47
C ASP A 59 3.94 8.60 14.25
N ALA A 60 4.72 9.56 13.73
CA ALA A 60 4.95 10.84 14.39
C ALA A 60 3.67 11.68 14.50
N LEU A 61 2.83 11.64 13.46
CA LEU A 61 1.61 12.44 13.39
C LEU A 61 0.47 11.86 14.25
N LEU A 62 0.35 10.53 14.31
CA LEU A 62 -0.75 9.83 14.99
C LEU A 62 -0.45 9.50 16.47
N THR A 63 0.35 10.34 17.11
CA THR A 63 0.67 10.24 18.55
C THR A 63 -0.43 10.78 19.45
N ALA A 64 -1.35 11.61 18.93
CA ALA A 64 -2.46 12.19 19.67
C ALA A 64 -3.79 11.51 19.29
N PRO A 65 -4.62 11.11 20.27
CA PRO A 65 -5.89 10.47 19.97
C PRO A 65 -6.88 11.45 19.35
N HIS A 66 -7.74 10.93 18.48
CA HIS A 66 -8.96 11.59 18.00
C HIS A 66 -8.80 12.95 17.29
N ALA A 67 -7.70 13.17 16.58
CA ALA A 67 -7.49 14.40 15.82
C ALA A 67 -8.41 14.49 14.58
N THR A 68 -9.08 15.62 14.43
CA THR A 68 -9.75 16.06 13.19
C THR A 68 -8.73 16.29 12.07
N GLY A 69 -9.21 16.35 10.82
CA GLY A 69 -8.32 16.61 9.68
C GLY A 69 -7.55 17.92 9.79
N GLU A 70 -8.16 18.99 10.31
CA GLU A 70 -7.51 20.28 10.51
C GLU A 70 -6.51 20.25 11.67
N GLU A 71 -6.77 19.50 12.74
CA GLU A 71 -5.79 19.29 13.82
C GLU A 71 -4.56 18.52 13.33
N LEU A 72 -4.78 17.44 12.56
CA LEU A 72 -3.69 16.71 11.90
C LEU A 72 -2.89 17.63 10.96
N LYS A 73 -3.57 18.47 10.19
CA LYS A 73 -2.94 19.42 9.28
C LYS A 73 -2.10 20.47 10.02
N HIS A 74 -2.66 21.05 11.08
CA HIS A 74 -1.97 22.01 11.93
C HIS A 74 -0.72 21.37 12.55
N SER A 75 -0.85 20.19 13.13
CA SER A 75 0.25 19.46 13.75
C SER A 75 1.33 19.06 12.75
N ALA A 76 0.93 18.65 11.55
CA ALA A 76 1.86 18.29 10.48
C ALA A 76 2.66 19.51 9.96
N ILE A 77 2.01 20.67 9.79
CA ILE A 77 2.59 21.80 9.06
C ILE A 77 3.19 22.85 10.02
N GLU A 78 2.40 23.30 10.99
CA GLU A 78 2.77 24.39 11.90
C GLU A 78 3.67 23.86 13.03
N GLU A 79 3.30 22.74 13.65
CA GLU A 79 4.11 22.11 14.70
C GLU A 79 5.26 21.25 14.13
N ASN A 80 5.26 20.98 12.82
CA ASN A 80 6.26 20.15 12.14
C ASN A 80 6.46 18.76 12.77
N ARG A 81 5.39 18.09 13.23
CA ARG A 81 5.54 16.76 13.84
C ARG A 81 6.19 15.72 12.94
N MET A 82 6.05 15.87 11.62
CA MET A 82 6.69 14.99 10.62
C MET A 82 8.21 15.24 10.44
N GLY A 83 8.80 16.22 11.12
CA GLY A 83 10.24 16.50 11.09
C GLY A 83 10.77 16.97 9.72
N LYS A 84 9.97 17.69 8.92
CA LYS A 84 10.39 18.13 7.58
C LYS A 84 11.12 19.47 7.62
N SER A 85 12.19 19.56 6.83
CA SER A 85 13.15 20.68 6.83
C SER A 85 12.54 22.00 6.36
N THR A 86 11.64 21.98 5.39
CA THR A 86 11.02 23.20 4.83
C THR A 86 9.50 23.17 4.95
N ALA A 87 8.89 24.34 5.06
CA ALA A 87 7.43 24.48 5.05
C ALA A 87 6.78 23.89 3.78
N ASN A 88 7.46 23.98 2.63
CA ASN A 88 7.01 23.35 1.39
C ASN A 88 6.99 21.82 1.50
N THR A 89 8.04 21.21 2.05
CA THR A 89 8.09 19.76 2.28
C THR A 89 7.05 19.29 3.30
N ARG A 90 6.73 20.10 4.33
CA ARG A 90 5.65 19.80 5.29
C ARG A 90 4.30 19.73 4.58
N ARG A 91 3.93 20.80 3.86
CA ARG A 91 2.67 20.87 3.08
C ARG A 91 2.54 19.74 2.07
N LEU A 92 3.62 19.46 1.33
CA LEU A 92 3.61 18.41 0.31
C LEU A 92 3.44 17.02 0.93
N THR A 93 4.17 16.72 2.00
CA THR A 93 4.07 15.45 2.73
C THR A 93 2.66 15.26 3.28
N PHE A 94 2.11 16.27 3.97
CA PHE A 94 0.75 16.19 4.51
C PHE A 94 -0.31 15.99 3.43
N ARG A 95 -0.15 16.62 2.26
CA ARG A 95 -1.05 16.41 1.11
C ARG A 95 -1.03 14.95 0.63
N HIS A 96 0.16 14.35 0.52
CA HIS A 96 0.29 12.94 0.13
C HIS A 96 -0.32 12.02 1.19
N MET A 97 -0.05 12.26 2.47
CA MET A 97 -0.63 11.50 3.58
C MET A 97 -2.16 11.65 3.62
N SER A 98 -2.69 12.86 3.43
CA SER A 98 -4.13 13.09 3.38
C SER A 98 -4.79 12.33 2.21
N SER A 99 -4.14 12.31 1.05
CA SER A 99 -4.64 11.54 -0.09
C SER A 99 -4.64 10.02 0.17
N LEU A 100 -3.56 9.51 0.76
CA LEU A 100 -3.37 8.09 1.04
C LEU A 100 -4.25 7.60 2.19
N TYR A 101 -4.28 8.32 3.31
CA TYR A 101 -4.94 7.91 4.55
C TYR A 101 -6.31 8.57 4.77
N GLY A 102 -6.73 9.50 3.92
CA GLY A 102 -8.04 10.15 4.02
C GLY A 102 -8.21 11.09 5.20
N PHE A 103 -7.13 11.74 5.64
CA PHE A 103 -7.15 12.53 6.88
C PHE A 103 -8.04 13.76 6.85
N MET A 104 -8.24 14.38 5.68
CA MET A 104 -9.09 15.56 5.59
C MET A 104 -10.57 15.20 5.64
N GLU A 105 -11.00 14.20 4.86
CA GLU A 105 -12.40 13.80 4.77
C GLU A 105 -12.83 12.84 5.88
N GLN A 106 -11.88 12.11 6.46
CA GLN A 106 -12.08 11.07 7.47
C GLN A 106 -13.28 10.16 7.18
N PRO A 107 -13.32 9.49 6.01
CA PRO A 107 -14.37 8.52 5.73
C PRO A 107 -14.37 7.38 6.76
N PRO A 108 -15.43 6.57 6.85
CA PRO A 108 -15.53 5.47 7.81
C PRO A 108 -14.27 4.60 7.92
N LEU A 109 -13.65 4.27 6.78
CA LEU A 109 -12.38 3.52 6.73
C LEU A 109 -11.26 4.22 7.52
N THR A 110 -11.07 5.52 7.32
CA THR A 110 -10.05 6.31 8.04
C THR A 110 -10.36 6.38 9.53
N LYS A 111 -11.63 6.52 9.92
CA LYS A 111 -12.01 6.54 11.35
C LYS A 111 -11.70 5.22 12.04
N VAL A 112 -11.98 4.10 11.39
CA VAL A 112 -11.62 2.76 11.90
C VAL A 112 -10.10 2.62 12.00
N PHE A 113 -9.36 3.05 10.97
CA PHE A 113 -7.91 3.05 10.97
C PHE A 113 -7.33 3.87 12.14
N LEU A 114 -7.76 5.12 12.33
CA LEU A 114 -7.32 5.98 13.44
C LEU A 114 -7.64 5.36 14.80
N LYS A 115 -8.82 4.74 14.94
CA LYS A 115 -9.19 4.06 16.18
C LYS A 115 -8.27 2.86 16.45
N LEU A 116 -8.06 1.97 15.47
CA LEU A 116 -7.21 0.79 15.63
C LEU A 116 -5.75 1.16 15.92
N TRP A 117 -5.29 2.26 15.36
CA TRP A 117 -3.95 2.79 15.62
C TRP A 117 -3.71 3.06 17.11
N GLU A 118 -4.71 3.51 17.85
CA GLU A 118 -4.57 3.80 19.29
C GLU A 118 -4.40 2.54 20.15
N TYR A 119 -4.84 1.36 19.69
CA TYR A 119 -4.90 0.14 20.51
C TYR A 119 -3.79 -0.88 20.24
N ASP A 120 -3.15 -0.83 19.07
CA ASP A 120 -2.24 -1.88 18.61
C ASP A 120 -0.98 -1.31 17.95
N ASN A 121 -0.03 -0.92 18.80
CA ASN A 121 1.27 -0.36 18.39
C ASN A 121 2.09 -1.34 17.55
N ASP A 122 2.07 -2.63 17.90
CA ASP A 122 2.82 -3.65 17.18
C ASP A 122 2.23 -3.89 15.77
N GLY A 123 0.93 -3.66 15.60
CA GLY A 123 0.22 -3.78 14.33
C GLY A 123 0.25 -2.55 13.42
N HIS A 124 0.79 -1.40 13.84
CA HIS A 124 0.81 -0.16 13.05
C HIS A 124 1.28 -0.34 11.60
N ARG A 125 2.36 -1.12 11.41
CA ARG A 125 2.91 -1.39 10.07
C ARG A 125 1.91 -2.11 9.17
N LEU A 126 1.23 -3.13 9.71
CA LEU A 126 0.23 -3.88 8.98
C LEU A 126 -1.00 -3.02 8.70
N GLN A 127 -1.45 -2.24 9.68
CA GLN A 127 -2.58 -1.32 9.52
C GLN A 127 -2.32 -0.27 8.43
N ALA A 128 -1.11 0.32 8.40
CA ALA A 128 -0.70 1.26 7.36
C ALA A 128 -0.70 0.62 5.96
N LEU A 129 -0.23 -0.63 5.86
CA LEU A 129 -0.26 -1.39 4.61
C LEU A 129 -1.69 -1.68 4.14
N LEU A 130 -2.56 -2.14 5.03
CA LEU A 130 -3.97 -2.43 4.71
C LEU A 130 -4.70 -1.16 4.26
N MET A 131 -4.48 -0.04 4.95
CA MET A 131 -5.05 1.25 4.57
C MET A 131 -4.52 1.73 3.22
N SER A 132 -3.22 1.56 2.97
CA SER A 132 -2.59 1.89 1.69
C SER A 132 -3.15 1.04 0.55
N LEU A 133 -3.31 -0.27 0.74
CA LEU A 133 -3.93 -1.17 -0.25
C LEU A 133 -5.39 -0.79 -0.52
N ALA A 134 -6.15 -0.36 0.49
CA ALA A 134 -7.53 0.09 0.34
C ALA A 134 -7.67 1.42 -0.44
N ARG A 135 -6.62 2.26 -0.46
CA ARG A 135 -6.68 3.61 -1.04
C ARG A 135 -5.68 3.91 -2.15
N ASP A 136 -4.82 2.96 -2.49
CA ASP A 136 -3.89 3.08 -3.60
C ASP A 136 -4.08 1.89 -4.56
N PRO A 137 -4.86 2.06 -5.64
CA PRO A 137 -5.08 1.01 -6.64
C PRO A 137 -3.78 0.49 -7.26
N ILE A 138 -2.74 1.32 -7.37
CA ILE A 138 -1.47 0.92 -8.00
C ILE A 138 -0.71 -0.03 -7.09
N LEU A 139 -0.65 0.27 -5.79
CA LEU A 139 -0.09 -0.66 -4.81
C LEU A 139 -0.91 -1.95 -4.74
N ARG A 140 -2.23 -1.85 -4.88
CA ARG A 140 -3.13 -3.01 -4.86
C ARG A 140 -2.87 -3.97 -6.03
N GLU A 141 -2.68 -3.45 -7.24
CA GLU A 141 -2.37 -4.28 -8.43
C GLU A 141 -1.05 -5.03 -8.29
N THR A 142 -0.07 -4.46 -7.58
CA THR A 142 1.24 -5.11 -7.42
C THR A 142 1.28 -6.16 -6.31
N ALA A 143 0.30 -6.18 -5.41
CA ALA A 143 0.36 -7.09 -4.27
C ALA A 143 0.26 -8.57 -4.65
N ALA A 144 -0.38 -8.92 -5.78
CA ALA A 144 -0.43 -10.31 -6.26
C ALA A 144 0.98 -10.87 -6.52
N VAL A 145 1.90 -10.06 -7.05
CA VAL A 145 3.31 -10.44 -7.26
C VAL A 145 3.98 -10.84 -5.95
N VAL A 146 3.64 -10.17 -4.83
CA VAL A 146 4.19 -10.48 -3.51
C VAL A 146 3.52 -11.71 -2.90
N LEU A 147 2.19 -11.78 -2.97
CA LEU A 147 1.39 -12.85 -2.36
C LEU A 147 1.62 -14.21 -3.02
N THR A 148 1.93 -14.24 -4.31
CA THR A 148 2.27 -15.46 -5.06
C THR A 148 3.74 -15.85 -4.92
N GLY A 149 4.58 -14.95 -4.39
CA GLY A 149 5.99 -15.24 -4.10
C GLY A 149 6.15 -16.16 -2.90
N SER A 150 7.11 -17.09 -2.99
CA SER A 150 7.49 -17.90 -1.84
C SER A 150 8.25 -17.08 -0.80
N VAL A 151 8.08 -17.40 0.48
CA VAL A 151 8.85 -16.76 1.55
C VAL A 151 10.35 -16.94 1.30
N GLY A 152 11.09 -15.83 1.33
CA GLY A 152 12.54 -15.81 1.03
C GLY A 152 12.88 -15.69 -0.47
N GLN A 153 11.90 -15.72 -1.36
CA GLN A 153 12.12 -15.49 -2.78
C GLN A 153 12.48 -14.03 -3.06
N ASN A 154 13.49 -13.82 -3.91
CA ASN A 154 13.82 -12.49 -4.42
C ASN A 154 12.92 -12.14 -5.61
N LEU A 155 11.96 -11.25 -5.39
CA LEU A 155 11.05 -10.78 -6.44
C LEU A 155 11.72 -9.75 -7.35
N GLN A 156 11.69 -10.03 -8.66
CA GLN A 156 12.35 -9.20 -9.67
C GLN A 156 11.42 -8.10 -10.18
N ARG A 157 11.99 -6.92 -10.45
CA ARG A 157 11.27 -5.74 -10.99
C ARG A 157 10.36 -6.06 -12.20
N PRO A 158 10.77 -6.86 -13.20
CA PRO A 158 9.92 -7.16 -14.35
C PRO A 158 8.56 -7.79 -14.00
N LEU A 159 8.45 -8.49 -12.85
CA LEU A 159 7.17 -9.05 -12.39
C LEU A 159 6.17 -7.93 -12.04
N PHE A 160 6.65 -6.89 -11.36
CA PHE A 160 5.86 -5.71 -11.00
C PHE A 160 5.50 -4.87 -12.24
N GLU A 161 6.44 -4.70 -13.18
CA GLU A 161 6.21 -3.99 -14.44
C GLU A 161 5.12 -4.68 -15.28
N ALA A 162 5.15 -6.02 -15.34
CA ALA A 162 4.15 -6.82 -16.03
C ALA A 162 2.77 -6.70 -15.38
N ALA A 163 2.69 -6.78 -14.05
CA ALA A 163 1.44 -6.62 -13.31
C ALA A 163 0.79 -5.24 -13.60
N LEU A 164 1.57 -4.16 -13.51
CA LEU A 164 1.08 -2.81 -13.79
C LEU A 164 0.66 -2.61 -15.26
N SER A 165 1.42 -3.16 -16.21
CA SER A 165 1.11 -3.06 -17.65
C SER A 165 -0.17 -3.82 -18.01
N SER A 166 -0.38 -4.98 -17.38
CA SER A 166 -1.57 -5.80 -17.56
C SER A 166 -2.81 -5.14 -16.97
N ALA A 167 -2.71 -4.59 -15.75
CA ALA A 167 -3.84 -3.96 -15.07
C ALA A 167 -4.23 -2.61 -15.67
N TYR A 168 -3.26 -1.88 -16.24
CA TYR A 168 -3.48 -0.54 -16.81
C TYR A 168 -2.90 -0.40 -18.22
N PRO A 169 -3.46 -1.09 -19.22
CA PRO A 169 -2.96 -1.04 -20.59
C PRO A 169 -2.99 0.41 -21.11
N ASN A 170 -1.87 0.88 -21.65
CA ASN A 170 -1.68 2.23 -22.22
C ASN A 170 -1.84 3.41 -21.25
N ARG A 171 -1.95 3.18 -19.93
CA ARG A 171 -2.11 4.27 -18.95
C ARG A 171 -0.79 4.95 -18.61
N PHE A 172 0.28 4.18 -18.55
CA PHE A 172 1.59 4.63 -18.08
C PHE A 172 2.64 4.48 -19.18
N SER A 173 3.54 5.45 -19.28
CA SER A 173 4.75 5.28 -20.07
C SER A 173 5.70 4.29 -19.40
N GLU A 174 6.60 3.66 -20.17
CA GLU A 174 7.64 2.78 -19.63
C GLU A 174 8.47 3.46 -18.52
N LYS A 175 8.76 4.76 -18.69
CA LYS A 175 9.45 5.57 -17.68
C LYS A 175 8.67 5.65 -16.37
N THR A 176 7.34 5.77 -16.45
CA THR A 176 6.48 5.85 -15.27
C THR A 176 6.41 4.50 -14.58
N ILE A 177 6.21 3.41 -15.34
CA ILE A 177 6.17 2.04 -14.79
C ILE A 177 7.46 1.72 -14.03
N ARG A 178 8.62 2.15 -14.54
CA ARG A 178 9.92 1.95 -13.87
C ARG A 178 10.09 2.76 -12.59
N SER A 179 9.38 3.88 -12.46
CA SER A 179 9.50 4.82 -11.35
C SER A 179 8.55 4.53 -10.19
N VAL A 180 7.42 3.88 -10.49
CA VAL A 180 6.40 3.41 -9.55
C VAL A 180 6.91 2.16 -8.85
#